data_AF-A0A358QZH5-F1
#
_entry.id   AF-A0A358QZH5-F1
#
_cell.length_a   1.000
_cell.length_b   1.000
_cell.length_c   1.000
_cell.angle_alpha   90.00
_cell.angle_beta   90.00
_cell.angle_gamma   90.00
#
_symmetry.space_group_name_H-M   'P 1'
#
loop_
_entity.id
_entity.type
_entity.pdbx_description
1 polymer ?
#
loop_
_entity_poly.entity_id
_entity_poly.type
_entity_poly.pdbx_seq_one_letter_code
_entity_poly.pdbx_strand_id
1 'polypeptide(L)'
;MRFIIVRDQDGADCYVLKENLLKLCREAGRDDSLVRIVCNELESWFLGDLTAVADAYDKPSIARLQGKRKFRNPDSITNAAEELKKLVSSYQKLQGAKKIAGHIDIKRNQSNSFHIFLEGVQKVILIK
;
A
#
# COMPACT_ATOMS: atom_id res chain seq x y z
N MET A 1 21.12 -1.37 12.71
CA MET A 1 19.67 -1.12 12.62
C MET A 1 19.38 -0.76 11.18
N ARG A 2 18.36 -1.32 10.53
CA ARG A 2 18.00 -1.00 9.14
C ARG A 2 16.74 -0.15 9.13
N PHE A 3 16.70 0.90 8.31
CA PHE A 3 15.48 1.69 8.15
C PHE A 3 14.69 1.20 6.94
N ILE A 4 13.37 1.24 7.06
CA ILE A 4 12.45 0.99 5.96
C ILE A 4 11.64 2.26 5.75
N ILE A 5 11.81 2.88 4.59
CA ILE A 5 11.15 4.11 4.18
C ILE A 5 10.10 3.75 3.15
N VAL A 6 8.84 4.03 3.48
CA VAL A 6 7.69 3.88 2.59
C VAL A 6 7.09 5.26 2.40
N ARG A 7 6.90 5.67 1.15
CA ARG A 7 6.25 6.93 0.80
C ARG A 7 5.33 6.72 -0.39
N ASP A 8 4.15 7.32 -0.38
CA ASP A 8 3.29 7.42 -1.55
C ASP A 8 3.88 8.35 -2.62
N GLN A 9 3.44 8.12 -3.86
CA GLN A 9 3.87 8.88 -5.01
C GLN A 9 3.27 10.29 -5.00
N ASP A 10 1.99 10.42 -4.62
CA ASP A 10 1.24 11.69 -4.59
C ASP A 10 1.39 12.52 -5.89
N GLY A 11 1.41 11.85 -7.03
CA GLY A 11 1.54 12.47 -8.35
C GLY A 11 2.97 12.88 -8.76
N ALA A 12 3.98 12.66 -7.91
CA ALA A 12 5.38 12.90 -8.27
C ALA A 12 5.93 11.84 -9.25
N ASP A 13 7.09 12.12 -9.86
CA ASP A 13 7.86 11.09 -10.56
C ASP A 13 8.47 10.13 -9.51
N CYS A 14 8.05 8.87 -9.56
CA CYS A 14 8.45 7.87 -8.57
C CYS A 14 9.94 7.50 -8.65
N TYR A 15 10.58 7.63 -9.81
CA TYR A 15 12.03 7.39 -9.96
C TYR A 15 12.82 8.52 -9.31
N VAL A 16 12.47 9.76 -9.62
CA VAL A 16 13.11 10.94 -9.02
C VAL A 16 12.93 10.95 -7.51
N LEU A 17 11.70 10.66 -7.04
CA LEU A 17 11.40 10.60 -5.62
C LEU A 17 12.23 9.53 -4.89
N LYS A 18 12.32 8.34 -5.49
CA LYS A 18 13.10 7.23 -4.92
C LYS A 18 14.59 7.54 -4.87
N GLU A 19 15.16 8.09 -5.94
CA GLU A 19 16.58 8.47 -5.99
C GLU A 19 16.92 9.54 -4.95
N ASN A 20 16.04 10.52 -4.75
CA ASN A 20 16.23 11.54 -3.72
C ASN A 20 16.25 10.94 -2.30
N LEU A 21 15.31 10.04 -1.98
CA LEU A 21 15.30 9.36 -0.69
C LEU A 21 16.52 8.47 -0.48
N LEU A 22 16.96 7.75 -1.53
CA LEU A 22 18.19 6.95 -1.48
C LEU A 22 19.43 7.83 -1.28
N LYS A 23 19.50 9.00 -1.93
CA LYS A 23 20.56 9.98 -1.72
C LYS A 23 20.62 10.45 -0.27
N LEU A 24 19.49 10.81 0.34
CA LEU A 24 19.42 11.20 1.75
C LEU A 24 19.89 10.08 2.69
N CYS A 25 19.54 8.83 2.39
CA CYS A 25 20.03 7.69 3.16
C CYS A 25 21.55 7.57 3.08
N ARG A 26 22.14 7.75 1.89
CA ARG A 26 23.60 7.72 1.69
C ARG A 26 24.32 8.83 2.45
N GLU A 27 23.82 10.05 2.35
CA GLU A 27 24.38 11.21 3.05
C GLU A 27 24.31 11.06 4.58
N ALA A 28 23.33 10.32 5.09
CA ALA A 28 23.21 9.98 6.51
C ALA A 28 24.02 8.74 6.93
N GLY A 29 24.79 8.11 6.03
CA GLY A 29 25.54 6.88 6.29
C GLY A 29 24.67 5.64 6.49
N ARG A 30 23.51 5.58 5.81
CA ARG A 30 22.49 4.52 5.94
C ARG A 30 22.14 3.88 4.60
N ASP A 31 23.18 3.49 3.86
CA ASP A 31 23.09 2.77 2.58
C ASP A 31 22.32 1.44 2.68
N ASP A 32 22.18 0.93 3.91
CA ASP A 32 21.44 -0.27 4.27
C ASP A 32 19.91 -0.07 4.32
N SER A 33 19.42 1.14 4.05
CA SER A 33 18.01 1.50 4.11
C SER A 33 17.22 0.99 2.91
N LEU A 34 16.02 0.48 3.17
CA LEU A 34 15.07 0.06 2.14
C LEU A 34 14.15 1.24 1.79
N VAL A 35 14.15 1.69 0.52
CA VAL A 35 13.21 2.69 0.02
C VAL A 35 12.16 2.04 -0.89
N ARG A 36 10.88 2.30 -0.62
CA ARG A 36 9.74 1.87 -1.44
C ARG A 36 8.77 3.02 -1.67
N ILE A 37 8.41 3.22 -2.94
CA ILE A 37 7.41 4.19 -3.34
C ILE A 37 6.12 3.44 -3.63
N VAL A 38 5.03 3.88 -3.00
CA VAL A 38 3.69 3.34 -3.22
C VAL A 38 3.09 3.99 -4.45
N CYS A 39 2.48 3.20 -5.33
CA CYS A 39 1.85 3.72 -6.53
C CYS A 39 0.62 4.57 -6.16
N ASN A 40 0.61 5.82 -6.61
CA ASN A 40 -0.42 6.82 -6.29
C ASN A 40 -0.56 7.09 -4.79
N GLU A 41 -1.42 6.33 -4.10
CA GLU A 41 -1.78 6.51 -2.69
C GLU A 41 -1.60 5.20 -1.92
N LEU A 42 -1.23 5.29 -0.63
CA LEU A 42 -1.08 4.12 0.24
C LEU A 42 -2.39 3.32 0.36
N GLU A 43 -3.53 4.00 0.28
CA GLU A 43 -4.87 3.39 0.31
C GLU A 43 -5.12 2.38 -0.82
N SER A 44 -4.33 2.42 -1.90
CA SER A 44 -4.38 1.41 -2.95
C SER A 44 -4.10 0.00 -2.40
N TRP A 45 -3.29 -0.13 -1.36
CA TRP A 45 -3.02 -1.42 -0.71
C TRP A 45 -4.27 -2.03 -0.07
N PHE A 46 -5.18 -1.20 0.44
CA PHE A 46 -6.48 -1.66 0.95
C PHE A 46 -7.43 -2.06 -0.18
N LEU A 47 -7.42 -1.33 -1.29
CA LEU A 47 -8.17 -1.71 -2.50
C LEU A 47 -7.65 -2.99 -3.16
N GLY A 48 -6.41 -3.35 -2.89
CA GLY A 48 -5.85 -4.64 -3.29
C GLY A 48 -6.46 -5.83 -2.56
N ASP A 49 -7.12 -5.62 -1.42
CA ASP A 49 -7.83 -6.67 -0.69
C ASP A 49 -9.23 -6.20 -0.24
N LEU A 50 -10.17 -6.18 -1.18
CA LEU A 50 -11.56 -5.84 -0.91
C LEU A 50 -12.28 -6.85 0.00
N THR A 51 -11.73 -8.05 0.19
CA THR A 51 -12.25 -8.98 1.21
C THR A 51 -11.91 -8.45 2.60
N ALA A 52 -10.69 -7.97 2.83
CA ALA A 52 -10.33 -7.32 4.09
C ALA A 52 -11.17 -6.07 4.36
N VAL A 53 -11.46 -5.27 3.32
CA VAL A 53 -12.37 -4.11 3.44
C VAL A 53 -13.79 -4.56 3.79
N ALA A 54 -14.28 -5.63 3.16
CA ALA A 54 -15.59 -6.18 3.46
C ALA A 54 -15.70 -6.66 4.92
N ASP A 55 -14.70 -7.42 5.38
CA ASP A 55 -14.65 -7.97 6.74
C ASP A 55 -14.54 -6.87 7.80
N ALA A 56 -13.69 -5.87 7.57
CA ALA A 56 -13.46 -4.76 8.50
C ALA A 56 -14.69 -3.86 8.72
N TYR A 57 -15.66 -3.90 7.81
CA TYR A 57 -16.86 -3.06 7.84
C TYR A 57 -18.18 -3.84 7.80
N ASP A 58 -18.13 -5.17 7.90
CA ASP A 58 -19.30 -6.06 7.82
C ASP A 58 -20.15 -5.82 6.55
N LYS A 59 -19.47 -5.74 5.39
CA LYS A 59 -20.07 -5.44 4.08
C LYS A 59 -19.63 -6.47 3.03
N PRO A 60 -20.16 -7.70 3.06
CA PRO A 60 -19.72 -8.80 2.19
C PRO A 60 -19.88 -8.54 0.69
N SER A 61 -20.75 -7.60 0.28
CA SER A 61 -20.92 -7.21 -1.12
C SER A 61 -19.67 -6.55 -1.72
N ILE A 62 -18.80 -5.93 -0.91
CA ILE A 62 -17.58 -5.25 -1.36
C ILE A 62 -16.57 -6.25 -1.92
N ALA A 63 -16.42 -7.43 -1.30
CA ALA A 63 -15.47 -8.46 -1.74
C ALA A 63 -15.69 -8.88 -3.20
N ARG A 64 -16.97 -8.93 -3.63
CA ARG A 64 -17.37 -9.30 -5.01
C ARG A 64 -16.90 -8.30 -6.06
N LEU A 65 -16.49 -7.09 -5.65
CA LEU A 65 -16.02 -6.05 -6.55
C LEU A 65 -14.56 -6.25 -6.97
N GLN A 66 -13.77 -7.10 -6.28
CA GLN A 66 -12.34 -7.28 -6.57
C GLN A 66 -12.08 -7.67 -8.04
N GLY A 67 -12.95 -8.50 -8.61
CA GLY A 67 -12.84 -8.94 -10.01
C GLY A 67 -13.26 -7.90 -11.05
N LYS A 68 -13.83 -6.75 -10.65
CA LYS A 68 -14.26 -5.70 -11.57
C LYS A 68 -13.05 -4.95 -12.11
N ARG A 69 -13.18 -4.46 -13.35
CA ARG A 69 -12.12 -3.72 -14.07
C ARG A 69 -11.42 -2.66 -13.21
N LYS A 70 -12.19 -1.94 -12.41
CA LYS A 70 -11.69 -0.85 -11.55
C LYS A 70 -10.73 -1.33 -10.46
N PHE A 71 -11.04 -2.44 -9.80
CA PHE A 71 -10.31 -2.91 -8.61
C PHE A 71 -9.31 -4.02 -8.89
N ARG A 72 -9.31 -4.59 -10.11
CA ARG A 72 -8.36 -5.64 -10.51
C ARG A 72 -6.90 -5.17 -10.53
N ASN A 73 -6.66 -3.86 -10.71
CA ASN A 73 -5.34 -3.26 -10.60
C ASN A 73 -5.40 -2.04 -9.65
N PRO A 74 -5.31 -2.26 -8.33
CA PRO A 74 -5.45 -1.18 -7.34
C PRO A 74 -4.37 -0.10 -7.46
N ASP A 75 -3.15 -0.46 -7.87
CA ASP A 75 -2.03 0.49 -8.02
C ASP A 75 -2.27 1.53 -9.13
N SER A 76 -3.21 1.26 -10.06
CA SER A 76 -3.59 2.22 -11.11
C SER A 76 -4.64 3.24 -10.66
N ILE A 77 -5.20 3.09 -9.46
CA ILE A 77 -6.25 3.97 -8.94
C ILE A 77 -5.58 5.20 -8.30
N THR A 78 -5.74 6.36 -8.93
CA THR A 78 -5.12 7.62 -8.49
C THR A 78 -5.79 8.26 -7.29
N ASN A 79 -7.02 7.84 -6.96
CA ASN A 79 -7.85 8.39 -5.89
C ASN A 79 -8.37 7.29 -4.94
N ALA A 80 -7.48 6.39 -4.52
CA ALA A 80 -7.82 5.20 -3.75
C ALA A 80 -8.59 5.50 -2.45
N ALA A 81 -8.22 6.56 -1.74
CA ALA A 81 -8.90 7.00 -0.52
C ALA A 81 -10.36 7.42 -0.79
N GLU A 82 -10.62 8.09 -1.92
CA GLU A 82 -11.99 8.44 -2.32
C GLU A 82 -12.79 7.20 -2.70
N GLU A 83 -12.16 6.24 -3.38
CA GLU A 83 -12.81 4.99 -3.75
C GLU A 83 -13.18 4.15 -2.53
N LEU A 84 -12.32 4.08 -1.51
CA LEU A 84 -12.65 3.48 -0.22
C LEU A 84 -13.84 4.19 0.43
N LYS A 85 -13.93 5.53 0.34
CA LYS A 85 -15.07 6.29 0.87
C LYS A 85 -16.36 6.06 0.09
N LYS A 86 -16.29 5.77 -1.22
CA LYS A 86 -17.45 5.36 -2.04
C LYS A 86 -17.94 3.95 -1.67
N LEU A 87 -17.02 3.02 -1.44
CA LEU A 87 -17.35 1.66 -0.99
C LEU A 87 -17.89 1.64 0.44
N VAL A 88 -17.32 2.47 1.31
CA VAL A 88 -17.64 2.58 2.72
C VAL A 88 -17.76 4.05 3.10
N SER A 89 -18.99 4.57 3.13
CA SER A 89 -19.26 5.98 3.44
C SER A 89 -18.68 6.47 4.78
N SER A 90 -18.55 5.56 5.76
CA SER A 90 -17.97 5.83 7.08
C SER A 90 -16.43 5.70 7.12
N TYR A 91 -15.77 5.43 5.99
CA TYR A 91 -14.32 5.32 5.92
C TYR A 91 -13.63 6.63 6.32
N GLN A 92 -12.65 6.50 7.21
CA GLN A 92 -11.74 7.57 7.59
C GLN A 92 -10.32 7.02 7.51
N LYS A 93 -9.36 7.76 6.93
CA LYS A 93 -8.01 7.25 6.63
C LYS A 93 -7.36 6.51 7.80
N LEU A 94 -7.22 7.17 8.96
CA LEU A 94 -6.54 6.58 10.12
C LEU A 94 -7.32 5.41 10.73
N GLN A 95 -8.61 5.59 11.02
CA GLN A 95 -9.43 4.55 11.65
C GLN A 95 -9.65 3.37 10.71
N GLY A 96 -9.86 3.65 9.43
CA GLY A 96 -10.04 2.66 8.38
C GLY A 96 -8.79 1.85 8.14
N ALA A 97 -7.62 2.48 8.07
CA ALA A 97 -6.35 1.76 7.99
C ALA A 97 -6.18 0.79 9.17
N LYS A 98 -6.43 1.25 10.40
CA LYS A 98 -6.35 0.41 11.60
C LYS A 98 -7.32 -0.77 11.56
N LYS A 99 -8.56 -0.55 11.12
CA LYS A 99 -9.57 -1.62 10.98
C LYS A 99 -9.18 -2.62 9.90
N ILE A 100 -8.88 -2.15 8.70
CA ILE A 100 -8.62 -3.01 7.54
C ILE A 100 -7.33 -3.82 7.71
N ALA A 101 -6.28 -3.24 8.28
CA ALA A 101 -4.96 -3.88 8.39
C ALA A 101 -5.00 -5.25 9.08
N GLY A 102 -5.87 -5.44 10.09
CA GLY A 102 -6.02 -6.72 10.80
C GLY A 102 -6.67 -7.84 9.96
N HIS A 103 -7.31 -7.49 8.84
CA HIS A 103 -7.98 -8.45 7.95
C HIS A 103 -7.22 -8.69 6.63
N ILE A 104 -6.15 -7.94 6.36
CA ILE A 104 -5.38 -8.09 5.11
C ILE A 104 -4.78 -9.49 5.05
N ASP A 105 -5.08 -10.20 3.97
CA ASP A 105 -4.35 -11.41 3.61
C ASP A 105 -3.32 -11.05 2.54
N ILE A 106 -2.05 -11.23 2.91
CA ILE A 106 -0.90 -10.93 2.08
C ILE A 106 -0.99 -11.64 0.73
N LYS A 107 -1.42 -12.90 0.69
CA LYS A 107 -1.39 -13.71 -0.54
C LYS A 107 -2.48 -13.32 -1.53
N ARG A 108 -3.63 -12.85 -1.05
CA ARG A 108 -4.76 -12.47 -1.91
C ARG A 108 -4.73 -11.03 -2.37
N ASN A 109 -3.91 -10.18 -1.75
CA ASN A 109 -3.81 -8.77 -2.11
C ASN A 109 -3.36 -8.62 -3.57
N GLN A 110 -4.01 -7.74 -4.35
CA GLN A 110 -3.74 -7.55 -5.78
C GLN A 110 -2.86 -6.32 -6.08
N SER A 111 -2.40 -5.59 -5.06
CA SER A 111 -1.45 -4.48 -5.25
C SER A 111 -0.04 -5.02 -5.46
N ASN A 112 0.54 -4.75 -6.63
CA ASN A 112 1.92 -5.10 -6.93
C ASN A 112 2.89 -4.27 -6.07
N SER A 113 2.60 -2.98 -5.86
CA SER A 113 3.42 -2.12 -5.01
C SER A 113 3.47 -2.60 -3.55
N PHE A 114 2.38 -3.16 -3.04
CA PHE A 114 2.32 -3.84 -1.74
C PHE A 114 3.23 -5.08 -1.70
N HIS A 115 3.18 -5.94 -2.72
CA HIS A 115 4.03 -7.13 -2.80
C HIS A 115 5.52 -6.79 -2.89
N ILE A 116 5.88 -5.78 -3.69
CA ILE A 116 7.26 -5.30 -3.82
C ILE A 116 7.77 -4.69 -2.49
N PHE A 117 6.88 -4.06 -1.72
CA PHE A 117 7.20 -3.63 -0.36
C PHE A 117 7.47 -4.83 0.55
N LEU A 118 6.56 -5.81 0.60
CA LEU A 118 6.71 -7.00 1.43
C LEU A 118 7.95 -7.83 1.09
N GLU A 119 8.25 -8.03 -0.18
CA GLU A 119 9.47 -8.71 -0.61
C GLU A 119 10.72 -7.98 -0.10
N GLY A 120 10.71 -6.65 -0.14
CA GLY A 120 11.77 -5.83 0.43
C GLY A 120 11.91 -6.02 1.95
N VAL A 121 10.80 -5.96 2.68
CA VAL A 121 10.76 -6.17 4.14
C VAL A 121 11.29 -7.56 4.51
N GLN A 122 10.85 -8.60 3.79
CA GLN A 122 11.31 -9.97 4.01
C GLN A 122 12.82 -10.11 3.81
N LYS A 123 13.37 -9.51 2.74
CA LYS A 123 14.83 -9.49 2.52
C LYS A 123 15.55 -8.79 3.66
N VAL A 124 15.04 -7.67 4.16
CA VAL A 124 15.63 -6.94 5.30
C VAL A 124 15.65 -7.79 6.57
N ILE A 125 14.61 -8.59 6.82
CA ILE A 125 14.50 -9.46 8.00
C ILE A 125 15.39 -10.71 7.89
N LEU A 126 15.54 -11.27 6.68
CA LEU A 126 16.27 -12.53 6.46
C LEU A 126 17.80 -12.36 6.39
N ILE A 127 18.30 -11.16 6.09
CA ILE A 127 19.74 -10.89 6.10
C ILE A 127 20.17 -10.68 7.55
N LYS A 128 20.74 -11.74 8.15
CA LYS A 128 21.44 -11.66 9.44
C LYS A 128 22.65 -10.72 9.37
#